data_AF-A0A662MCV9-F1
#
_entry.id   AF-A0A662MCV9-F1
#
_cell.length_a   1.000
_cell.length_b   1.000
_cell.length_c   1.000
_cell.angle_alpha   90.00
_cell.angle_beta   90.00
_cell.angle_gamma   90.00
#
_symmetry.space_group_name_H-M   'P 1'
#
loop_
_entity.id
_entity.type
_entity.pdbx_description
1 polymer ?
#
loop_
_entity_poly.entity_id
_entity_poly.type
_entity_poly.pdbx_seq_one_letter_code
_entity_poly.pdbx_strand_id
1 'polypeptide(L)'
;MSEEVPKALSVWFVIHFMIDMFVAVPLFFFPERSLELLGWETIDPLLTRVAAAAFFAIEIESLIGRRASLDGFGNMLNLKLIWSLAAVIGIGWALLSGA
;
A
#
# COMPACT_ATOMS: atom_id res chain seq x y z
N MET A 1 17.05 12.43 -24.46
CA MET A 1 17.13 12.48 -22.99
C MET A 1 17.48 11.08 -22.53
N SER A 2 18.47 10.90 -21.66
CA SER A 2 18.84 9.56 -21.18
C SER A 2 17.61 8.89 -20.57
N GLU A 3 17.21 7.75 -21.14
CA GLU A 3 16.14 6.85 -20.68
C GLU A 3 16.55 6.12 -19.39
N GLU A 4 17.07 6.87 -18.41
CA GLU A 4 17.52 6.32 -17.15
C GLU A 4 16.51 6.64 -16.06
N VAL A 5 16.15 5.62 -15.30
CA VAL A 5 15.30 5.78 -14.11
C VAL A 5 15.99 6.75 -13.15
N PRO A 6 15.33 7.85 -12.73
CA PRO A 6 15.89 8.74 -11.73
C PRO A 6 16.23 7.98 -10.45
N LYS A 7 17.46 8.12 -9.93
CA LYS A 7 17.87 7.49 -8.66
C LYS A 7 16.93 7.83 -7.50
N ALA A 8 16.38 9.06 -7.51
CA ALA A 8 15.40 9.49 -6.54
C ALA A 8 14.14 8.60 -6.54
N LEU A 9 13.68 8.15 -7.71
CA LEU A 9 12.50 7.29 -7.82
C LEU A 9 12.75 5.92 -7.16
N SER A 10 13.91 5.32 -7.42
CA SER A 10 14.35 4.08 -6.77
C SER A 10 14.41 4.21 -5.25
N VAL A 11 14.94 5.33 -4.75
CA VAL A 11 15.01 5.63 -3.31
C VAL A 11 13.60 5.76 -2.71
N TRP A 12 12.69 6.47 -3.38
CA TRP A 12 11.32 6.63 -2.92
C TRP A 12 10.55 5.31 -2.85
N PHE A 13 10.77 4.39 -3.78
CA PHE A 13 10.18 3.04 -3.70
C PHE A 13 10.61 2.29 -2.44
N VAL A 14 11.88 2.44 -2.03
CA VAL A 14 12.37 1.82 -0.80
C VAL A 14 11.80 2.52 0.44
N ILE A 15 11.76 3.86 0.44
CA ILE A 15 11.17 4.61 1.56
C ILE A 15 9.70 4.28 1.73
N HIS A 16 8.93 4.24 0.63
CA HIS A 16 7.52 3.89 0.62
C HIS A 16 7.30 2.47 1.14
N PHE A 17 8.07 1.50 0.65
CA PHE A 17 8.08 0.13 1.18
C PHE A 17 8.28 0.09 2.70
N MET A 18 9.25 0.84 3.23
CA MET A 18 9.54 0.84 4.66
C MET A 18 8.39 1.42 5.49
N ILE A 19 7.78 2.52 5.02
CA ILE A 19 6.64 3.16 5.67
C ILE A 19 5.44 2.20 5.68
N ASP A 20 5.12 1.63 4.53
CA ASP A 20 3.97 0.75 4.39
C ASP A 20 4.17 -0.54 5.17
N MET A 21 5.39 -1.08 5.22
CA MET A 21 5.69 -2.24 6.05
C MET A 21 5.56 -1.92 7.55
N PHE A 22 5.93 -0.71 7.97
CA PHE A 22 5.73 -0.23 9.34
C PHE A 22 4.24 -0.13 9.72
N VAL A 23 3.35 0.10 8.75
CA VAL A 23 1.89 0.12 8.94
C VAL A 23 1.28 -1.28 8.82
N ALA A 24 1.65 -2.03 7.79
CA ALA A 24 1.08 -3.33 7.45
C ALA A 24 1.40 -4.40 8.50
N VAL A 25 2.63 -4.42 9.04
CA VAL A 25 3.02 -5.42 10.05
C VAL A 25 2.15 -5.33 11.31
N PRO A 26 2.00 -4.15 11.97
CA PRO A 26 1.07 -4.01 13.09
C PRO A 26 -0.38 -4.34 12.73
N LEU A 27 -0.89 -3.85 11.59
CA LEU A 27 -2.27 -4.14 11.18
C LEU A 27 -2.52 -5.63 10.91
N PHE A 28 -1.51 -6.37 10.45
CA PHE A 28 -1.65 -7.79 10.19
C PHE A 28 -1.61 -8.64 11.47
N PHE A 29 -0.62 -8.41 12.34
CA PHE A 29 -0.42 -9.24 13.53
C PHE A 29 -1.26 -8.78 14.74
N PHE A 30 -1.50 -7.48 14.87
CA PHE A 30 -2.19 -6.86 16.01
C PHE A 30 -3.25 -5.83 15.55
N PRO A 31 -4.22 -6.22 14.70
CA PRO A 31 -5.19 -5.28 14.11
C PRO A 31 -5.96 -4.46 15.14
N GLU A 32 -6.50 -5.13 16.17
CA GLU A 32 -7.31 -4.51 17.23
C GLU A 32 -6.51 -3.45 17.97
N ARG A 33 -5.38 -3.84 18.59
CA ARG A 33 -4.53 -2.90 19.32
C ARG A 33 -4.03 -1.75 18.44
N SER A 34 -3.66 -2.03 17.19
CA SER A 34 -3.12 -1.02 16.28
C SER A 34 -4.17 0.04 15.95
N LEU A 35 -5.41 -0.37 15.70
CA LEU A 35 -6.50 0.55 15.35
C LEU A 35 -7.14 1.20 16.58
N GLU A 36 -7.22 0.51 17.73
CA GLU A 36 -7.64 1.08 19.02
C GLU A 36 -6.75 2.26 19.43
N LEU A 37 -5.43 2.14 19.24
CA LEU A 37 -4.48 3.25 19.49
C LEU A 37 -4.74 4.47 18.60
N LEU A 38 -5.41 4.27 17.45
CA LEU A 38 -5.82 5.32 16.52
C LEU A 38 -7.26 5.80 16.78
N GLY A 39 -7.90 5.33 17.85
CA GLY A 39 -9.25 5.75 18.26
C GLY A 39 -10.39 5.00 17.57
N TRP A 40 -10.13 3.86 16.93
CA TRP A 40 -11.19 3.03 16.37
C TRP A 40 -11.90 2.23 17.48
N GLU A 41 -13.23 2.29 17.50
CA GLU A 41 -14.05 1.56 18.48
C GLU A 41 -14.58 0.22 17.94
N THR A 42 -14.82 0.13 16.63
CA THR A 42 -15.30 -1.08 15.96
C THR A 42 -14.27 -1.51 14.94
N ILE A 43 -13.71 -2.71 15.13
CA ILE A 43 -12.61 -3.23 14.32
C ILE A 43 -13.01 -4.62 13.83
N ASP A 44 -12.88 -4.85 12.53
CA ASP A 44 -12.98 -6.18 11.92
C ASP A 44 -11.54 -6.71 11.67
N PRO A 45 -11.04 -7.62 12.52
CA PRO A 45 -9.67 -8.12 12.39
C PRO A 45 -9.41 -8.94 11.12
N LEU A 46 -10.46 -9.48 10.48
CA LEU A 46 -10.32 -10.21 9.22
C LEU A 46 -10.09 -9.22 8.08
N LEU A 47 -10.96 -8.22 7.94
CA LEU A 47 -10.82 -7.20 6.89
C LEU A 47 -9.55 -6.38 7.06
N THR A 48 -9.15 -6.03 8.29
CA THR A 48 -7.87 -5.33 8.54
C THR A 48 -6.67 -6.16 8.06
N ARG A 49 -6.68 -7.48 8.25
CA ARG A 49 -5.61 -8.36 7.75
C ARG A 49 -5.59 -8.48 6.24
N VAL A 50 -6.76 -8.52 5.61
CA VAL A 50 -6.87 -8.53 4.15
C VAL A 50 -6.31 -7.22 3.57
N ALA A 51 -6.65 -6.07 4.16
CA ALA A 51 -6.08 -4.79 3.78
C ALA A 51 -4.54 -4.76 3.97
N ALA A 52 -4.04 -5.26 5.11
CA ALA A 52 -2.61 -5.37 5.36
C ALA A 52 -1.88 -6.32 4.37
N ALA A 53 -2.52 -7.41 3.98
CA ALA A 53 -1.98 -8.33 2.96
C ALA A 53 -1.84 -7.66 1.58
N ALA A 54 -2.75 -6.74 1.23
CA ALA A 54 -2.63 -5.96 0.00
C ALA A 54 -1.39 -5.04 0.04
N PHE A 55 -1.11 -4.39 1.18
CA PHE A 55 0.13 -3.61 1.35
C PHE A 55 1.37 -4.48 1.21
N PHE A 56 1.41 -5.67 1.84
CA PHE A 56 2.54 -6.58 1.66
C PHE A 56 2.78 -6.94 0.20
N ALA A 57 1.73 -7.30 -0.55
CA ALA A 57 1.87 -7.68 -1.94
C ALA A 57 2.43 -6.54 -2.81
N ILE A 58 1.89 -5.32 -2.67
CA ILE A 58 2.28 -4.16 -3.50
C ILE A 58 3.66 -3.65 -3.12
N GLU A 59 4.02 -3.67 -1.84
CA GLU A 59 5.23 -3.02 -1.36
C GLU A 59 6.44 -3.94 -1.35
N ILE A 60 6.26 -5.24 -1.13
CA ILE A 60 7.33 -6.21 -1.38
C ILE A 60 7.76 -6.11 -2.85
N GLU A 61 6.81 -5.90 -3.78
CA GLU A 61 7.13 -5.65 -5.18
C GLU A 61 7.92 -4.33 -5.36
N SER A 62 7.58 -3.25 -4.63
CA SER A 62 8.37 -2.01 -4.62
C SER A 62 9.84 -2.27 -4.26
N LEU A 63 10.09 -3.14 -3.27
CA LEU A 63 11.44 -3.51 -2.86
C LEU A 63 12.13 -4.36 -3.92
N ILE A 64 11.48 -5.40 -4.45
CA ILE A 64 12.05 -6.30 -5.47
C ILE A 64 12.40 -5.50 -6.74
N GLY A 65 11.45 -4.69 -7.22
CA GLY A 65 11.55 -3.90 -8.44
C GLY A 65 12.37 -2.61 -8.33
N ARG A 66 12.99 -2.29 -7.19
CA ARG A 66 13.72 -1.03 -6.95
C ARG A 66 14.85 -0.72 -7.94
N ARG A 67 15.26 -1.67 -8.79
CA ARG A 67 16.27 -1.50 -9.85
C ARG A 67 15.77 -1.96 -11.22
N ALA A 68 14.46 -2.01 -11.41
CA ALA A 68 13.85 -2.38 -12.67
C ALA A 68 14.14 -1.35 -13.77
N SER A 69 13.84 -1.73 -15.02
CA SER A 69 13.84 -0.82 -16.17
C SER A 69 12.77 0.27 -16.01
N LEU A 70 12.80 1.28 -16.90
CA LEU A 70 11.74 2.29 -16.98
C LEU A 70 10.35 1.66 -17.10
N ASP A 71 10.20 0.65 -17.97
CA ASP A 71 8.94 -0.08 -18.13
C ASP A 71 8.52 -0.78 -16.83
N GLY A 72 9.47 -1.37 -16.11
CA GLY A 72 9.21 -1.99 -14.81
C GLY A 72 8.72 -0.98 -13.78
N PHE A 73 9.36 0.19 -13.68
CA PHE A 73 8.88 1.29 -12.84
C PHE A 73 7.50 1.79 -13.27
N GLY A 74 7.26 1.93 -14.58
CA GLY A 74 5.95 2.30 -15.12
C GLY A 74 4.86 1.32 -14.72
N ASN A 75 5.12 0.02 -14.83
CA ASN A 75 4.19 -1.02 -14.42
C ASN A 75 3.88 -0.99 -12.92
N MET A 76 4.90 -0.81 -12.07
CA MET A 76 4.70 -0.71 -10.62
C MET A 76 3.94 0.57 -10.22
N LEU A 77 4.19 1.70 -10.89
CA LEU A 77 3.45 2.94 -10.68
C LEU A 77 1.98 2.77 -11.10
N ASN A 78 1.74 2.14 -12.26
CA ASN A 78 0.38 1.84 -12.72
C ASN A 78 -0.37 0.94 -11.73
N LEU A 79 0.29 -0.08 -11.18
CA LEU A 79 -0.30 -0.93 -10.14
C LEU A 79 -0.78 -0.10 -8.93
N LYS A 80 0.07 0.82 -8.43
CA LYS A 80 -0.28 1.70 -7.31
C LYS A 80 -1.45 2.62 -7.64
N LEU A 81 -1.50 3.16 -8.86
CA LEU A 81 -2.61 4.00 -9.31
C LEU A 81 -3.92 3.21 -9.40
N ILE A 82 -3.90 2.01 -9.99
CA ILE A 82 -5.06 1.13 -10.11
C ILE A 82 -5.59 0.77 -8.72
N TRP A 83 -4.70 0.34 -7.82
CA TRP A 83 -5.08 -0.02 -6.46
C TRP A 83 -5.66 1.17 -5.70
N SER A 84 -5.02 2.34 -5.76
CA SER A 84 -5.49 3.55 -5.08
C SER A 84 -6.86 3.99 -5.59
N LEU A 85 -7.08 3.94 -6.91
CA LEU A 85 -8.37 4.26 -7.51
C LEU A 85 -9.46 3.26 -7.07
N ALA A 86 -9.15 1.97 -7.07
CA ALA A 86 -10.07 0.94 -6.61
C ALA A 86 -10.44 1.12 -5.13
N ALA A 87 -9.46 1.45 -4.27
CA ALA A 87 -9.69 1.75 -2.86
C ALA A 87 -10.57 2.98 -2.67
N VAL A 88 -10.30 4.08 -3.38
CA VAL A 88 -11.13 5.31 -3.33
C VAL A 88 -12.56 5.04 -3.77
N ILE A 89 -12.76 4.32 -4.88
CA ILE A 89 -14.09 3.96 -5.37
C ILE A 89 -14.81 3.05 -4.37
N GLY A 90 -14.12 2.03 -3.84
CA GLY A 90 -14.70 1.09 -2.88
C GLY A 90 -15.12 1.76 -1.57
N ILE A 91 -14.26 2.61 -1.01
CA ILE A 91 -14.56 3.40 0.19
C ILE A 91 -15.71 4.37 -0.09
N GLY A 92 -15.68 5.09 -1.21
CA GLY A 92 -16.74 6.02 -1.59
C GLY A 92 -18.09 5.31 -1.76
N TRP A 93 -18.09 4.13 -2.38
CA TRP A 93 -19.30 3.31 -2.54
C TRP A 93 -19.85 2.82 -1.20
N ALA A 94 -18.97 2.38 -0.29
CA ALA A 94 -19.36 1.94 1.05
C ALA A 94 -20.02 3.09 1.84
N LEU A 95 -19.41 4.27 1.87
CA LEU A 95 -19.96 5.45 2.55
C LEU A 95 -21.32 5.87 1.96
N LEU A 96 -21.46 5.86 0.63
CA LEU A 96 -22.75 6.15 -0.02
C LEU A 96 -23.83 5.10 0.27
N SER A 97 -23.42 3.87 0.64
CA SER A 97 -24.30 2.76 1.01
C SER A 97 -24.63 2.71 2.51
N GLY A 98 -24.12 3.67 3.31
CA GLY A 98 -24.39 3.79 4.74
C GLY A 98 -23.42 3.05 5.66
N ALA A 99 -22.19 2.79 5.18
CA ALA A 99 -21.08 2.37 6.03
C ALA A 99 -20.57 3.49 6.95
#